data_AF-A0A845F6Z0-F1
#
_entry.id   AF-A0A845F6Z0-F1
#
_cell.length_a   1.000
_cell.length_b   1.000
_cell.length_c   1.000
_cell.angle_alpha   90.00
_cell.angle_beta   90.00
_cell.angle_gamma   90.00
#
_symmetry.space_group_name_H-M   'P 1'
#
loop_
_entity.id
_entity.type
_entity.pdbx_description
1 polymer ?
#
loop_
_entity_poly.entity_id
_entity_poly.type
_entity_poly.pdbx_seq_one_letter_code
_entity_poly.pdbx_strand_id
1 'polypeptide(L)' 'MKEVIFALMTGFIVGLVFAGFKLPIPAPPAFAGVAGIIGIYLGFKVMAWAGPMLAEFFK' A
#
# COMPACT_ATOMS: atom_id res chain seq x y z
N MET A 1 -9.59 3.33 11.35
CA MET A 1 -9.42 1.96 11.90
C MET A 1 -10.41 0.97 11.30
N LYS A 2 -11.74 1.23 11.35
CA LYS A 2 -12.76 0.39 10.70
C LYS A 2 -12.45 0.10 9.22
N GLU A 3 -12.10 1.13 8.45
CA GLU A 3 -11.72 0.98 7.04
C GLU A 3 -10.51 0.07 6.81
N VAL A 4 -9.54 0.04 7.72
CA VAL A 4 -8.35 -0.81 7.59
C VAL A 4 -8.76 -2.27 7.76
N ILE A 5 -9.64 -2.56 8.74
CA ILE A 5 -10.15 -3.91 8.97
C ILE A 5 -10.97 -4.38 7.77
N PHE A 6 -11.86 -3.52 7.24
CA PHE A 6 -12.64 -3.86 6.06
C PHE A 6 -11.76 -4.05 4.81
N ALA A 7 -10.77 -3.19 4.58
CA ALA A 7 -9.83 -3.36 3.46
C ALA A 7 -9.04 -4.68 3.53
N LEU A 8 -8.58 -5.05 4.74
CA LEU A 8 -7.89 -6.33 4.96
C LEU A 8 -8.84 -7.52 4.71
N MET A 9 -10.06 -7.46 5.24
CA MET A 9 -11.05 -8.52 5.03
C MET A 9 -11.46 -8.66 3.56
N THR A 10 -11.73 -7.55 2.88
CA THR A 10 -12.05 -7.55 1.45
C THR A 10 -10.89 -8.11 0.63
N GLY A 11 -9.65 -7.66 0.86
CA GLY A 11 -8.47 -8.18 0.18
C GLY A 11 -8.26 -9.67 0.40
N PHE A 12 -8.47 -10.14 1.64
CA PHE A 12 -8.37 -11.56 1.99
C PHE A 12 -9.43 -12.40 1.26
N ILE A 13 -10.70 -11.98 1.30
CA ILE A 13 -11.80 -12.70 0.63
C ILE A 13 -11.57 -12.73 -0.89
N VAL A 14 -11.19 -11.60 -1.51
CA VAL A 14 -10.88 -11.52 -2.94
C VAL A 14 -9.73 -12.47 -3.29
N GLY A 15 -8.66 -12.49 -2.48
CA GLY A 15 -7.53 -13.40 -2.68
C GLY A 15 -7.96 -14.87 -2.64
N LEU A 16 -8.79 -15.26 -1.67
CA LEU A 16 -9.33 -16.62 -1.56
C LEU A 16 -10.18 -17.01 -2.77
N VAL A 17 -11.08 -16.13 -3.21
CA VAL A 17 -11.94 -16.38 -4.37
C VAL A 17 -11.09 -16.57 -5.63
N PHE A 18 -10.16 -15.66 -5.89
CA PHE A 18 -9.33 -15.73 -7.11
C PHE A 18 -8.40 -16.95 -7.11
N ALA A 19 -7.81 -17.29 -5.96
CA ALA A 19 -7.00 -18.50 -5.82
C ALA A 19 -7.85 -19.78 -6.01
N GLY A 20 -9.04 -19.83 -5.40
CA GLY A 20 -9.96 -20.97 -5.50
C GLY A 20 -10.46 -21.23 -6.93
N PHE A 21 -10.75 -20.18 -7.68
CA PHE A 21 -11.16 -20.27 -9.09
C PHE A 21 -9.99 -20.24 -10.08
N LYS A 22 -8.73 -20.20 -9.61
CA LYS A 22 -7.51 -20.08 -10.43
C LYS A 22 -7.55 -18.90 -11.42
N LEU A 23 -8.19 -17.81 -11.01
CA LEU A 23 -8.28 -16.59 -11.81
C LEU A 23 -6.97 -15.80 -11.67
N PRO A 24 -6.56 -15.04 -12.71
CA PRO A 24 -5.44 -14.12 -12.59
C PRO A 24 -5.75 -13.08 -11.51
N ILE A 25 -4.86 -12.97 -10.52
CA ILE A 25 -5.07 -12.03 -9.40
C ILE A 25 -4.92 -10.57 -9.87
N PRO A 26 -5.80 -9.66 -9.42
CA PRO A 26 -5.74 -8.24 -9.80
C PRO A 26 -4.67 -7.47 -9.01
N ALA A 27 -4.21 -8.02 -7.89
CA ALA A 27 -3.17 -7.44 -7.05
C ALA A 27 -1.75 -7.82 -7.54
N PRO A 28 -0.70 -7.06 -7.15
CA PRO A 28 0.68 -7.40 -7.49
C PRO A 28 1.00 -8.85 -7.10
N PRO A 29 1.35 -9.73 -8.07
CA PRO A 29 1.49 -11.15 -7.80
C PRO A 29 2.76 -11.50 -7.04
N ALA A 30 3.76 -10.61 -7.06
CA ALA A 30 5.02 -10.77 -6.36
C ALA A 30 5.03 -9.94 -5.07
N PHE A 31 5.63 -10.49 -4.02
CA PHE A 31 5.88 -9.78 -2.77
C PHE A 31 6.66 -8.47 -2.99
N ALA A 32 7.56 -8.44 -3.98
CA ALA A 32 8.29 -7.24 -4.38
C ALA A 32 7.36 -6.09 -4.79
N GLY A 33 6.23 -6.37 -5.45
CA GLY A 33 5.24 -5.36 -5.82
C GLY A 33 4.53 -4.77 -4.60
N VAL A 34 4.18 -5.61 -3.62
CA VAL A 34 3.59 -5.17 -2.34
C VAL A 34 4.58 -4.32 -1.55
N ALA A 35 5.84 -4.74 -1.47
CA ALA A 35 6.90 -3.98 -0.82
C ALA A 35 7.12 -2.61 -1.49
N GLY A 36 7.04 -2.53 -2.83
CA GLY A 36 7.08 -1.28 -3.58
C GLY A 36 5.97 -0.30 -3.20
N ILE A 37 4.72 -0.78 -3.08
CA ILE A 37 3.58 0.06 -2.65
C ILE A 37 3.81 0.62 -1.23
N ILE A 38 4.32 -0.21 -0.32
CA ILE A 38 4.66 0.23 1.04
C ILE A 38 5.76 1.31 1.00
N GLY A 39 6.81 1.09 0.21
CA GLY A 39 7.90 2.06 0.04
C GLY A 39 7.43 3.41 -0.50
N ILE A 40 6.53 3.40 -1.50
CA ILE A 40 5.92 4.63 -2.05
C ILE A 40 5.15 5.39 -0.97
N TYR A 41 4.31 4.70 -0.19
CA TYR A 41 3.54 5.34 0.88
C TYR A 41 4.44 5.93 1.98
N LEU A 42 5.48 5.20 2.39
CA LEU A 42 6.44 5.68 3.38
C LEU A 42 7.23 6.89 2.87
N GLY A 43 7.72 6.86 1.63
CA GLY A 43 8.41 7.98 1.01
C GLY A 43 7.55 9.25 0.95
N PHE A 44 6.27 9.09 0.57
CA PHE A 44 5.29 10.18 0.62
C PHE A 44 5.11 10.76 2.03
N LYS A 45 4.97 9.89 3.05
CA LYS A 45 4.83 10.32 4.44
C LYS A 45 6.08 11.03 4.97
N VAL A 46 7.26 10.52 4.64
CA VAL A 46 8.54 11.16 5.00
C VAL A 46 8.63 12.54 4.39
N MET A 47 8.33 12.70 3.09
CA MET A 47 8.33 14.02 2.44
C MET A 47 7.24 14.95 2.98
N ALA A 48 6.07 14.44 3.36
CA ALA A 48 5.04 15.26 4.00
C ALA A 48 5.50 15.83 5.35
N TRP A 49 6.37 15.11 6.07
CA TRP A 49 6.92 15.55 7.36
C TRP A 49 8.19 16.39 7.22
N ALA A 50 9.11 16.00 6.33
CA ALA A 50 10.40 16.65 6.11
C ALA A 50 10.30 17.87 5.17
N GLY A 51 9.29 17.91 4.30
CA GLY A 51 9.07 19.00 3.34
C GLY A 51 8.98 20.39 3.99
N PRO A 52 8.20 20.58 5.07
CA PRO A 52 8.15 21.84 5.81
C PRO A 52 9.53 22.28 6.36
N MET A 53 10.32 21.35 6.89
CA MET A 53 11.65 21.63 7.43
C MET A 53 12.66 21.98 6.33
N LEU A 54 12.59 21.31 5.19
CA LEU A 54 13.39 21.65 4.01
C LEU A 54 13.04 23.05 3.48
N ALA A 55 11.76 23.39 3.38
CA ALA A 55 11.32 24.70 2.92
C ALA A 55 11.80 25.86 3.82
N GLU A 56 11.92 25.61 5.13
CA GLU A 56 12.43 26.59 6.09
C GLU A 56 13.96 26.73 6.04
N PHE A 57 14.69 25.66 5.69
CA PHE A 57 16.14 25.66 5.55
C PHE A 57 16.64 26.34 4.25
N PHE A 58 15.84 26.32 3.19
CA PHE A 58 16.16 26.95 1.89
C PHE A 58 15.64 28.39 1.75
N LYS A 59 15.05 28.94 2.81
CA LYS A 59 14.57 30.32 2.87
C LYS A 59 15.59 31.19 3.61
#